data_AF-A0A7S0RC31-F1
#
_entry.id   AF-A0A7S0RC31-F1
#
_cell.length_a   1.000
_cell.length_b   1.000
_cell.length_c   1.000
_cell.angle_alpha   90.00
_cell.angle_beta   90.00
_cell.angle_gamma   90.00
#
_symmetry.space_group_name_H-M   'P 1'
#
loop_
_entity.id
_entity.type
_entity.pdbx_description
1 polymer ?
#
loop_
_entity_poly.entity_id
_entity_poly.type
_entity_poly.pdbx_seq_one_letter_code
_entity_poly.pdbx_strand_id
1 'polypeptide(L)'
;AHSGKLTMLVAMLKHFNSQKPRERTLVFSRSLLTLQLLQAVLAKELRWQAGKDYFVLTGATAPLKRQQMATAFNRETSKVAAFLVSTKAGSLGINLVGASRVVLLDSSWNPTHDLQAMFRAYRYGQTRRVYIYRLLARGT
;
A
#
# COMPACT_ATOMS: atom_id res chain seq x y z
N ALA A 1 -9.62 12.39 17.13
CA ALA A 1 -9.00 13.33 16.17
C ALA A 1 -8.95 12.69 14.79
N HIS A 2 -9.65 13.26 13.79
CA HIS A 2 -9.63 12.78 12.41
C HIS A 2 -8.35 13.25 11.71
N SER A 3 -7.44 12.34 11.37
CA SER A 3 -6.24 12.68 10.60
C SER A 3 -6.61 12.94 9.15
N GLY A 4 -6.42 14.18 8.66
CA GLY A 4 -6.75 14.56 7.28
C GLY A 4 -6.05 13.69 6.23
N LYS A 5 -4.83 13.22 6.51
CA LYS A 5 -4.11 12.27 5.64
C LYS A 5 -4.83 10.94 5.52
N LEU A 6 -5.38 10.42 6.62
CA LEU A 6 -6.14 9.16 6.61
C LEU A 6 -7.47 9.32 5.87
N THR A 7 -8.16 10.44 6.08
CA THR A 7 -9.40 10.75 5.34
C THR A 7 -9.15 10.80 3.82
N MET A 8 -8.09 11.51 3.40
CA MET A 8 -7.68 11.56 1.99
C MET A 8 -7.31 10.18 1.46
N LEU A 9 -6.52 9.40 2.21
CA LEU A 9 -6.13 8.06 1.81
C LEU A 9 -7.34 7.14 1.61
N VAL A 10 -8.33 7.17 2.50
CA VAL A 10 -9.56 6.39 2.36
C VAL A 10 -10.33 6.79 1.10
N ALA A 11 -10.44 8.10 0.83
CA ALA A 11 -11.08 8.61 -0.39
C ALA A 11 -10.36 8.13 -1.66
N MET A 12 -9.02 8.20 -1.66
CA MET A 12 -8.18 7.69 -2.75
C MET A 12 -8.38 6.18 -2.96
N LEU A 13 -8.36 5.38 -1.89
CA LEU A 13 -8.58 3.93 -1.97
C LEU A 13 -9.95 3.57 -2.53
N LYS A 14 -11.01 4.27 -2.10
CA LYS A 14 -12.36 4.13 -2.68
C LYS A 14 -12.33 4.42 -4.18
N HIS A 15 -11.77 5.57 -4.56
CA HIS A 15 -11.73 6.04 -5.95
C HIS A 15 -10.93 5.11 -6.88
N PHE A 16 -9.76 4.64 -6.45
CA PHE A 16 -8.92 3.71 -7.24
C PHE A 16 -9.57 2.34 -7.39
N ASN A 17 -10.22 1.85 -6.32
CA ASN A 17 -10.93 0.56 -6.36
C ASN A 17 -12.21 0.62 -7.22
N SER A 18 -12.80 1.80 -7.46
CA SER A 18 -13.96 1.97 -8.34
C SER A 18 -13.62 2.19 -9.82
N GLN A 19 -12.34 2.40 -10.16
CA GLN A 19 -11.93 2.60 -11.55
C GLN A 19 -12.21 1.38 -12.44
N LYS A 20 -12.36 1.62 -13.74
CA LYS A 20 -12.43 0.58 -14.78
C LYS A 20 -11.36 0.85 -15.83
N PRO A 21 -10.28 0.03 -15.89
CA PRO A 21 -10.00 -1.15 -15.07
C PRO A 21 -9.58 -0.79 -13.64
N ARG A 22 -9.95 -1.66 -12.69
CA ARG A 22 -9.68 -1.50 -11.26
C ARG A 22 -8.20 -1.30 -10.98
N GLU A 23 -7.90 -0.39 -10.05
CA GLU A 23 -6.53 -0.06 -9.67
C GLU A 23 -6.21 -0.54 -8.26
N ARG A 24 -4.99 -1.05 -8.10
CA ARG A 24 -4.49 -1.60 -6.84
C ARG A 24 -3.42 -0.69 -6.27
N THR A 25 -3.47 -0.49 -4.96
CA THR A 25 -2.68 0.55 -4.28
C THR A 25 -1.69 -0.06 -3.29
N LEU A 26 -0.42 0.34 -3.37
CA LEU A 26 0.54 0.14 -2.28
C LEU A 26 0.48 1.35 -1.36
N VAL A 27 0.36 1.10 -0.05
CA VAL A 27 0.40 2.16 0.96
C VAL A 27 1.59 1.92 1.87
N PHE A 28 2.53 2.86 1.88
CA PHE A 28 3.72 2.79 2.69
C PHE A 28 3.61 3.68 3.93
N SER A 29 4.03 3.15 5.08
CA SER A 29 4.13 3.87 6.34
C SER A 29 5.32 3.36 7.17
N ARG A 30 6.09 4.24 7.80
CA ARG A 30 7.14 3.88 8.76
C ARG A 30 6.54 3.49 10.11
N SER A 31 5.44 4.13 10.48
CA SER A 31 4.75 3.86 11.74
C SER A 31 3.85 2.62 11.64
N LEU A 32 4.13 1.60 12.47
CA LEU A 32 3.27 0.43 12.64
C LEU A 32 1.92 0.81 13.26
N LEU A 33 1.92 1.78 14.18
CA LEU A 33 0.70 2.30 14.79
C LEU A 33 -0.22 2.93 13.72
N THR A 34 0.36 3.65 12.76
CA THR A 34 -0.41 4.22 11.64
C THR A 34 -1.00 3.12 10.75
N LEU A 35 -0.28 2.02 10.51
CA LEU A 35 -0.82 0.87 9.78
C LEU A 35 -1.94 0.17 10.56
N GLN A 36 -1.85 0.05 11.88
CA GLN A 36 -2.91 -0.49 12.73
C GLN A 36 -4.15 0.41 12.71
N LEU A 37 -3.97 1.71 12.84
CA LEU A 37 -5.05 2.69 12.75
C LEU A 37 -5.73 2.64 11.37
N LEU A 38 -4.95 2.56 10.30
CA LEU A 38 -5.48 2.43 8.95
C LEU A 38 -6.32 1.15 8.81
N GLN A 39 -5.89 0.01 9.33
CA GLN A 39 -6.68 -1.22 9.33
C GLN A 39 -8.03 -1.04 10.02
N ALA A 40 -8.06 -0.40 11.19
CA ALA A 40 -9.29 -0.12 11.91
C ALA A 40 -10.23 0.80 11.11
N VAL A 41 -9.68 1.83 10.47
CA VAL A 41 -10.45 2.76 9.61
C VAL A 41 -10.99 2.03 8.37
N LEU A 42 -10.20 1.19 7.70
CA LEU A 42 -10.64 0.42 6.53
C LEU A 42 -11.77 -0.56 6.90
N ALA A 43 -11.68 -1.21 8.06
CA ALA A 43 -12.73 -2.09 8.56
C ALA A 43 -14.03 -1.32 8.86
N LYS A 44 -13.93 -0.16 9.51
CA LYS A 44 -15.07 0.67 9.89
C LYS A 44 -15.75 1.33 8.68
N GLU A 45 -14.98 2.01 7.84
CA GLU A 45 -15.49 2.91 6.79
C GLU A 45 -15.73 2.21 5.45
N LEU A 46 -14.98 1.14 5.16
CA LEU A 46 -15.07 0.40 3.89
C LEU A 46 -15.61 -1.03 4.04
N ARG A 47 -15.73 -1.53 5.28
CA ARG A 47 -16.01 -2.94 5.57
C ARG A 47 -14.99 -3.89 4.96
N TRP A 48 -13.75 -3.41 4.77
CA TRP A 48 -12.67 -4.20 4.18
C TRP A 48 -12.04 -5.15 5.20
N GLN A 49 -11.72 -6.36 4.75
CA GLN A 49 -11.13 -7.41 5.56
C GLN A 49 -9.67 -7.68 5.17
N ALA A 50 -8.80 -7.77 6.18
CA ALA A 50 -7.42 -8.19 5.98
C ALA A 50 -7.38 -9.62 5.41
N GLY A 51 -6.53 -9.86 4.41
CA GLY A 51 -6.43 -11.14 3.70
C GLY A 51 -7.37 -11.31 2.52
N LYS A 52 -8.38 -10.44 2.38
CA LYS A 52 -9.39 -10.49 1.30
C LYS A 52 -9.39 -9.23 0.45
N ASP A 53 -9.56 -8.07 1.09
CA ASP A 53 -9.63 -6.77 0.42
C ASP A 53 -8.29 -6.04 0.46
N TYR A 54 -7.47 -6.31 1.49
CA TYR A 54 -6.11 -5.79 1.57
C TYR A 54 -5.15 -6.77 2.25
N PHE A 55 -3.86 -6.61 1.99
CA PHE A 55 -2.79 -7.30 2.72
C PHE A 55 -1.99 -6.32 3.59
N VAL A 56 -1.33 -6.87 4.61
CA VAL A 56 -0.44 -6.12 5.50
C VAL A 56 0.90 -6.82 5.57
N LEU A 57 1.97 -6.07 5.26
CA LEU A 57 3.35 -6.54 5.35
C LEU A 57 4.09 -5.74 6.42
N THR A 58 4.59 -6.46 7.41
CA THR A 58 5.47 -5.92 8.45
C THR A 58 6.74 -6.77 8.57
N GLY A 59 7.75 -6.29 9.30
CA GLY A 59 8.98 -7.06 9.55
C GLY A 59 8.71 -8.42 10.19
N ALA A 60 7.65 -8.53 11.00
CA ALA A 60 7.25 -9.77 11.67
C ALA A 60 6.55 -10.79 10.75
N THR A 61 6.18 -10.42 9.52
CA THR A 61 5.54 -11.36 8.59
C THR A 61 6.55 -12.44 8.18
N ALA A 62 6.22 -13.72 8.31
CA ALA A 62 7.10 -14.83 7.93
C ALA A 62 7.41 -14.83 6.41
N PRO A 63 8.66 -15.15 5.97
CA PRO A 63 9.07 -15.08 4.56
C PRO A 63 8.13 -15.78 3.57
N LEU A 64 7.70 -17.00 3.88
CA LEU A 64 6.77 -17.77 3.03
C LEU A 64 5.44 -17.03 2.83
N LYS A 65 4.89 -16.44 3.89
CA LYS A 65 3.63 -15.67 3.85
C LYS A 65 3.79 -14.40 3.01
N ARG A 66 4.96 -13.76 3.02
CA ARG A 66 5.26 -12.60 2.16
C ARG A 66 5.13 -12.97 0.69
N GLN A 67 5.74 -14.09 0.29
CA GLN A 67 5.69 -14.57 -1.09
C GLN A 67 4.26 -14.94 -1.50
N GLN A 68 3.52 -15.64 -0.63
CA GLN A 68 2.11 -15.98 -0.89
C GLN A 68 1.24 -14.74 -1.11
N MET A 69 1.38 -13.71 -0.26
CA MET A 69 0.65 -12.45 -0.42
C MET A 69 1.04 -11.72 -1.70
N ALA A 70 2.34 -11.66 -2.04
CA ALA A 70 2.80 -11.03 -3.27
C ALA A 70 2.25 -11.74 -4.51
N THR A 71 2.32 -13.08 -4.55
CA THR A 71 1.75 -13.89 -5.64
C THR A 71 0.24 -13.66 -5.76
N ALA A 72 -0.50 -13.71 -4.65
CA ALA A 72 -1.95 -13.47 -4.65
C ALA A 72 -2.32 -12.04 -5.06
N PHE A 73 -1.51 -11.05 -4.68
CA PHE A 73 -1.71 -9.66 -5.04
C PHE A 73 -1.46 -9.39 -6.53
N ASN A 74 -0.50 -10.07 -7.16
CA ASN A 74 -0.14 -9.84 -8.56
C ASN A 74 -1.08 -10.51 -9.57
N ARG A 75 -1.89 -11.51 -9.15
CA ARG A 75 -2.88 -12.16 -10.05
C ARG A 75 -3.85 -11.14 -10.64
N GLU A 76 -4.18 -11.26 -11.92
CA GLU A 76 -5.15 -10.37 -12.58
C GLU A 76 -6.55 -10.47 -11.97
N THR A 77 -6.95 -11.67 -11.56
CA THR A 77 -8.21 -11.97 -10.88
C THR A 77 -8.23 -11.61 -9.39
N SER A 78 -7.14 -11.03 -8.87
CA SER A 78 -7.06 -10.67 -7.45
C SER A 78 -8.14 -9.67 -7.08
N LYS A 79 -8.87 -9.96 -6.00
CA LYS A 79 -9.88 -9.06 -5.40
C LYS A 79 -9.26 -8.07 -4.41
N VAL A 80 -8.00 -8.25 -4.06
CA VAL A 80 -7.25 -7.36 -3.16
C VAL A 80 -7.09 -5.99 -3.81
N ALA A 81 -7.51 -4.94 -3.12
CA ALA A 81 -7.48 -3.55 -3.57
C ALA A 81 -6.25 -2.80 -3.05
N ALA A 82 -5.72 -3.18 -1.88
CA ALA A 82 -4.59 -2.50 -1.27
C ALA A 82 -3.55 -3.44 -0.65
N PHE A 83 -2.30 -3.00 -0.61
CA PHE A 83 -1.22 -3.65 0.15
C PHE A 83 -0.59 -2.61 1.07
N LEU A 84 -0.78 -2.78 2.37
CA LEU A 84 -0.22 -1.93 3.40
C LEU A 84 1.18 -2.43 3.78
N VAL A 85 2.20 -1.59 3.65
CA VAL A 85 3.59 -1.98 3.80
C VAL A 85 4.28 -1.09 4.82
N SER A 86 4.91 -1.71 5.82
CA SER A 86 5.86 -1.00 6.66
C SER A 86 7.15 -0.76 5.90
N THR A 87 7.59 0.49 5.75
CA THR A 87 8.89 0.82 5.10
C THR A 87 10.08 0.24 5.86
N LYS A 88 9.95 -0.05 7.16
CA LYS A 88 10.96 -0.79 7.94
C LYS A 88 11.08 -2.26 7.52
N ALA A 89 10.03 -2.80 6.87
CA ALA A 89 10.04 -4.08 6.18
C ALA A 89 10.54 -3.97 4.72
N GLY A 90 11.17 -2.85 4.33
CA GLY A 90 11.52 -2.54 2.94
C GLY A 90 12.66 -3.37 2.32
N SER A 91 13.46 -4.08 3.14
CA SER A 91 14.59 -4.90 2.67
C SER A 91 14.21 -6.29 2.18
N LEU A 92 12.91 -6.60 2.05
CA LEU A 92 12.43 -7.99 1.97
C LEU A 92 12.34 -8.59 0.56
N GLY A 93 12.66 -7.84 -0.51
CA GLY A 93 12.89 -8.45 -1.83
C GLY A 93 11.63 -8.81 -2.66
N ILE A 94 10.41 -8.46 -2.24
CA ILE A 94 9.19 -8.85 -2.97
C ILE A 94 8.86 -7.93 -4.17
N ASN A 95 8.13 -8.48 -5.14
CA ASN A 95 7.65 -7.78 -6.35
C ASN A 95 6.14 -7.60 -6.30
N LEU A 96 5.68 -6.36 -6.47
CA LEU A 96 4.27 -5.99 -6.36
C LEU A 96 3.79 -5.31 -7.65
N VAL A 97 4.10 -5.92 -8.79
CA VAL A 97 3.76 -5.43 -10.13
C VAL A 97 2.25 -5.33 -10.39
N GLY A 98 1.41 -5.96 -9.56
CA GLY A 98 -0.04 -5.80 -9.64
C GLY A 98 -0.54 -4.40 -9.28
N ALA A 99 0.28 -3.55 -8.63
CA ALA A 99 -0.10 -2.20 -8.24
C ALA A 99 0.20 -1.16 -9.32
N SER A 100 -0.75 -0.24 -9.54
CA SER A 100 -0.59 0.94 -10.42
C SER A 100 -0.60 2.26 -9.64
N ARG A 101 -0.81 2.19 -8.31
CA ARG A 101 -0.86 3.33 -7.40
C ARG A 101 0.04 3.07 -6.21
N VAL A 102 0.86 4.05 -5.84
CA VAL A 102 1.75 4.00 -4.67
C VAL A 102 1.52 5.24 -3.84
N VAL A 103 1.16 5.08 -2.57
CA VAL A 103 0.94 6.18 -1.63
C VAL A 103 1.96 6.10 -0.51
N LEU A 104 2.75 7.16 -0.35
CA LEU A 104 3.68 7.36 0.76
C LEU A 104 2.98 8.22 1.82
N LEU A 105 2.52 7.59 2.91
CA LEU A 105 1.71 8.25 3.95
C LEU A 105 2.58 9.09 4.89
N ASP A 106 3.76 8.57 5.23
CA ASP A 106 4.83 9.29 5.89
C ASP A 106 6.09 9.24 5.02
N SER A 107 6.82 10.34 5.00
CA SER A 107 8.02 10.50 4.19
C SER A 107 9.26 10.27 5.05
N SER A 108 10.25 9.61 4.47
CA SER A 108 11.60 9.61 5.01
C SER A 108 12.34 10.86 4.52
N TRP A 109 13.17 11.47 5.38
CA TRP A 109 14.13 12.50 4.95
C TRP A 109 15.19 11.93 4.00
N ASN A 110 15.44 10.62 4.08
CA ASN A 110 16.30 9.90 3.14
C ASN A 110 15.48 9.44 1.91
N PRO A 111 15.73 9.98 0.71
CA PRO A 111 15.01 9.65 -0.53
C PRO A 111 15.16 8.20 -0.96
N THR A 112 16.23 7.52 -0.55
CA THR A 112 16.51 6.12 -0.93
C THR A 112 15.44 5.17 -0.43
N HIS A 113 14.87 5.41 0.75
CA HIS A 113 13.79 4.57 1.28
C HIS A 113 12.53 4.66 0.43
N ASP A 114 12.22 5.85 -0.07
CA ASP A 114 11.07 6.08 -0.93
C ASP A 114 11.33 5.49 -2.33
N LEU A 115 12.53 5.65 -2.88
CA LEU A 115 12.96 5.00 -4.13
C LEU A 115 12.83 3.49 -4.04
N GLN A 116 13.30 2.89 -2.94
CA GLN A 116 13.15 1.45 -2.70
C GLN A 116 11.69 1.01 -2.66
N ALA A 117 10.79 1.82 -2.06
CA ALA A 117 9.36 1.55 -2.06
C ALA A 117 8.74 1.65 -3.47
N MET A 118 9.13 2.66 -4.26
CA MET A 118 8.66 2.86 -5.63
C MET A 118 9.10 1.72 -6.56
N PHE A 119 10.36 1.27 -6.46
CA PHE A 119 10.89 0.16 -7.25
C PHE A 119 10.24 -1.21 -6.96
N ARG A 120 9.41 -1.34 -5.91
CA ARG A 120 8.60 -2.55 -5.67
C ARG A 120 7.43 -2.69 -6.64
N ALA A 121 6.86 -1.57 -7.07
CA ALA A 121 5.79 -1.52 -8.06
C ALA A 121 6.32 -1.30 -9.48
N TYR A 122 7.34 -0.44 -9.62
CA TYR A 122 7.99 -0.14 -10.88
C TYR A 122 9.12 -1.15 -11.14
N ARG A 123 8.75 -2.34 -11.64
CA ARG A 123 9.68 -3.42 -11.97
C ARG A 123 9.29 -4.10 -13.28
N TYR A 124 10.24 -4.80 -13.90
CA TYR A 124 9.99 -5.63 -15.08
C TYR A 124 8.77 -6.55 -14.89
N GLY A 125 7.87 -6.56 -15.86
CA GLY A 125 6.56 -7.21 -15.78
C GLY A 125 5.39 -6.29 -15.43
N GLN A 126 5.66 -5.02 -15.09
CA GLN A 126 4.62 -3.98 -15.00
C GLN A 126 4.18 -3.53 -16.40
N THR A 127 2.88 -3.60 -16.69
CA THR A 127 2.30 -3.18 -17.97
C THR A 127 1.50 -1.88 -17.86
N ARG A 128 1.23 -1.40 -16.64
CA ARG A 128 0.42 -0.21 -16.36
C ARG A 128 1.31 0.95 -15.88
N ARG A 129 0.89 2.18 -16.17
CA ARG A 129 1.49 3.39 -15.58
C ARG A 129 1.36 3.33 -14.05
N VAL A 130 2.48 3.56 -13.36
CA VAL A 130 2.54 3.61 -11.90
C VAL A 130 2.58 5.07 -11.47
N TYR A 131 1.63 5.48 -10.64
CA TYR A 131 1.56 6.84 -10.11
C TYR A 131 1.91 6.83 -8.62
N ILE A 132 2.76 7.77 -8.22
CA ILE A 132 3.25 7.89 -6.84
C ILE A 132 2.69 9.16 -6.21
N TYR A 133 2.11 9.01 -5.03
CA TYR A 133 1.50 10.09 -4.25
C TYR A 133 2.21 10.20 -2.91
N ARG A 134 2.75 11.39 -2.60
CA ARG A 134 3.32 11.68 -1.29
C ARG A 134 2.34 12.57 -0.52
N LEU A 135 1.79 12.08 0.59
CA LEU A 135 0.83 12.84 1.39
C LEU A 135 1.55 13.74 2.39
N LEU A 136 1.53 15.04 2.12
CA LEU A 136 2.10 16.08 2.96
C LEU A 136 0.97 16.81 3.71
N ALA A 137 1.18 17.08 4.99
CA ALA A 137 0.30 17.97 5.75
C ALA A 137 0.90 19.37 5.68
N ARG A 138 0.08 20.38 5.42
CA ARG A 138 0.53 21.77 5.37
C ARG A 138 0.71 22.28 6.80
N GLY A 139 1.85 22.91 7.09
CA GLY A 139 2.13 23.51 8.40
C GLY A 139 2.70 22.55 9.46
N THR A 140 3.28 21.43 9.04
CA THR A 140 4.01 20.45 9.87
C THR A 140 5.37 20.18 9.26
#